data_AF-A0A814P622-F1
#
_entry.id   AF-A0A814P622-F1
#
_cell.length_a   1.000
_cell.length_b   1.000
_cell.length_c   1.000
_cell.angle_alpha   90.00
_cell.angle_beta   90.00
_cell.angle_gamma   90.00
#
_symmetry.space_group_name_H-M   'P 1'
#
loop_
_entity.id
_entity.type
_entity.pdbx_description
1 polymer ?
#
loop_
_entity_poly.entity_id
_entity_poly.type
_entity_poly.pdbx_seq_one_letter_code
_entity_poly.pdbx_strand_id
1 'polypeptide(L)'
;MVVYYPKNNTIYIDLTQTTNYSIENALEHIPICNSDDRFRQRCLLTALHAWTDFAHEHKIQYWIAYGTLIGYVQRDGLLPHDYDIDILMLAQDTQYLVPFADINFSSAYELKVHPQWSTVGYANRSYFPLEGFTFVAPNARFIDRKFRCYVEIWPTYDFHPDDPTNITYLKKTLTDYDRTFNWTSSPIQWTFPLQSCIFSGVKVWCPAMPERLVTMGDYGDVSDRIKIRERLQCKSFKWFLENVYPEQFLPDESLYFGEIRSRAKTSVCIDSQELEDGDKSIIGYPCHGQGGNQYFLMSKAFEIRREEKCLDYAGGQGELKKPGKVVSFTCHSEQGNQMWKYEDDMLRHASGFCVELSQGNDKDVFMSNCEATNQYQKWFWKKRLNNSTNT
;
A
#
# COMPACT_ATOMS: atom_id res chain seq x y z
N MET A 1 0.61 32.96 41.67
CA MET A 1 0.23 34.30 41.17
C MET A 1 -0.62 34.08 39.93
N VAL A 2 -1.91 34.39 40.01
CA VAL A 2 -2.83 34.29 38.86
C VAL A 2 -2.59 35.52 37.99
N VAL A 3 -2.06 35.33 36.79
CA VAL A 3 -1.89 36.42 35.82
C VAL A 3 -3.16 36.49 34.98
N TYR A 4 -3.97 37.51 35.23
CA TYR A 4 -5.08 37.89 34.36
C TYR A 4 -4.53 38.62 33.14
N TYR A 5 -4.77 38.09 31.93
CA TYR A 5 -4.56 38.84 30.69
C TYR A 5 -5.87 39.52 30.27
N PRO A 6 -5.83 40.79 29.85
CA PRO A 6 -7.04 41.54 29.50
C PRO A 6 -7.65 41.02 28.19
N LYS A 7 -8.98 40.90 28.18
CA LYS A 7 -9.80 40.76 26.97
C LYS A 7 -9.57 41.98 26.09
N ASN A 8 -8.77 41.85 25.04
CA ASN A 8 -8.90 42.55 23.75
C ASN A 8 -7.62 42.35 22.94
N ASN A 9 -7.65 41.39 22.01
CA ASN A 9 -6.94 41.47 20.72
C ASN A 9 -7.47 40.32 19.85
N THR A 10 -8.39 40.63 18.96
CA THR A 10 -8.81 39.71 17.89
C THR A 10 -7.66 39.66 16.89
N ILE A 11 -6.85 38.60 16.93
CA ILE A 11 -5.87 38.32 15.88
C ILE A 11 -6.69 37.70 14.73
N TYR A 12 -6.99 38.48 13.70
CA TYR A 12 -7.66 37.99 12.49
C TYR A 12 -6.60 37.42 11.57
N ILE A 13 -6.52 36.08 11.44
CA ILE A 13 -5.73 35.44 10.40
C ILE A 13 -6.66 35.13 9.23
N ASP A 14 -6.41 35.77 8.10
CA ASP A 14 -7.12 35.50 6.85
C ASP A 14 -6.63 34.16 6.27
N LEU A 15 -7.26 33.07 6.73
CA LEU A 15 -7.06 31.72 6.20
C LEU A 15 -8.01 31.45 5.00
N THR A 16 -8.54 32.48 4.34
CA THR A 16 -9.48 32.27 3.24
C THR A 16 -8.77 31.74 1.98
N GLN A 17 -9.13 30.50 1.65
CA GLN A 17 -9.12 29.85 0.34
C GLN A 17 -8.35 30.56 -0.79
N THR A 18 -7.02 30.53 -0.74
CA THR A 18 -6.28 30.39 -1.99
C THR A 18 -6.52 28.97 -2.49
N THR A 19 -7.17 28.81 -3.65
CA THR A 19 -7.10 27.55 -4.41
C THR A 19 -5.64 27.20 -4.56
N ASN A 20 -5.17 26.28 -3.72
CA ASN A 20 -3.77 25.94 -3.71
C ASN A 20 -3.55 25.03 -4.90
N TYR A 21 -2.90 25.55 -5.93
CA TYR A 21 -2.54 24.80 -7.13
C TYR A 21 -1.86 23.46 -6.76
N SER A 22 -1.11 23.41 -5.65
CA SER A 22 -0.53 22.17 -5.15
C SER A 22 -1.56 21.13 -4.68
N ILE A 23 -2.65 21.56 -4.04
CA ILE A 23 -3.72 20.67 -3.58
C ILE A 23 -4.48 20.11 -4.77
N GLU A 24 -4.88 20.94 -5.74
CA GLU A 24 -5.60 20.45 -6.93
C GLU A 24 -4.74 19.46 -7.73
N ASN A 25 -3.46 19.73 -7.92
CA ASN A 25 -2.52 18.78 -8.54
C ASN A 25 -2.39 17.49 -7.74
N ALA A 26 -2.38 17.56 -6.41
CA ALA A 26 -2.32 16.36 -5.58
C ALA A 26 -3.61 15.51 -5.72
N LEU A 27 -4.78 16.15 -5.80
CA LEU A 27 -6.07 15.47 -5.96
C LEU A 27 -6.17 14.67 -7.27
N GLU A 28 -5.44 15.06 -8.33
CA GLU A 28 -5.38 14.30 -9.59
C GLU A 28 -4.79 12.89 -9.38
N HIS A 29 -3.88 12.74 -8.42
CA HIS A 29 -3.13 11.51 -8.17
C HIS A 29 -3.72 10.67 -7.02
N ILE A 30 -4.72 11.19 -6.32
CA ILE A 30 -5.43 10.46 -5.26
C ILE A 30 -6.65 9.76 -5.89
N PRO A 31 -6.78 8.42 -5.79
CA PRO A 31 -7.97 7.71 -6.24
C PRO A 31 -9.29 8.19 -5.61
N ILE A 32 -10.40 7.99 -6.33
CA ILE A 32 -11.78 8.04 -5.79
C ILE A 32 -12.45 6.68 -5.94
N CYS A 33 -13.33 6.35 -5.01
CA CYS A 33 -14.29 5.25 -5.09
C CYS A 33 -15.74 5.74 -5.15
N ASN A 34 -16.05 6.93 -4.60
CA ASN A 34 -17.40 7.50 -4.65
C ASN A 34 -17.39 9.02 -4.87
N SER A 35 -18.57 9.59 -5.17
CA SER A 35 -18.72 11.00 -5.59
C SER A 35 -18.24 12.01 -4.54
N ASP A 36 -18.31 11.64 -3.27
CA ASP A 36 -18.04 12.53 -2.14
C ASP A 36 -16.54 12.58 -1.79
N ASP A 37 -15.76 11.61 -2.28
CA ASP A 37 -14.32 11.50 -2.00
C ASP A 37 -13.56 12.76 -2.40
N ARG A 38 -13.84 13.36 -3.58
CA ARG A 38 -13.14 14.58 -4.02
C ARG A 38 -13.39 15.75 -3.09
N PHE A 39 -14.62 15.90 -2.63
CA PHE A 39 -14.97 16.95 -1.68
C PHE A 39 -14.25 16.70 -0.35
N ARG A 40 -14.31 15.47 0.19
CA ARG A 40 -13.64 15.11 1.45
C ARG A 40 -12.13 15.30 1.38
N GLN A 41 -11.47 14.72 0.37
CA GLN A 41 -10.02 14.81 0.16
C GLN A 41 -9.55 16.27 0.06
N ARG A 42 -10.27 17.09 -0.73
CA ARG A 42 -9.98 18.52 -0.84
C ARG A 42 -10.11 19.22 0.51
N CYS A 43 -11.19 18.94 1.24
CA CYS A 43 -11.43 19.52 2.55
C CYS A 43 -10.30 19.18 3.52
N LEU A 44 -9.89 17.91 3.61
CA LEU A 44 -8.81 17.44 4.48
C LEU A 44 -7.48 18.10 4.15
N LEU A 45 -7.09 18.15 2.88
CA LEU A 45 -5.84 18.79 2.46
C LEU A 45 -5.86 20.31 2.70
N THR A 46 -7.01 20.95 2.51
CA THR A 46 -7.18 22.38 2.80
C THR A 46 -7.09 22.66 4.30
N ALA A 47 -7.72 21.82 5.14
CA ALA A 47 -7.65 21.92 6.59
C ALA A 47 -6.22 21.69 7.11
N LEU A 48 -5.50 20.70 6.56
CA LEU A 48 -4.10 20.44 6.89
C LEU A 48 -3.20 21.62 6.49
N HIS A 49 -3.39 22.20 5.30
CA HIS A 49 -2.64 23.39 4.88
C HIS A 49 -2.90 24.59 5.80
N ALA A 50 -4.16 24.86 6.15
CA ALA A 50 -4.51 25.93 7.08
C ALA A 50 -3.91 25.68 8.48
N TRP A 51 -3.92 24.43 8.95
CA TRP A 51 -3.23 24.05 10.18
C TRP A 51 -1.72 24.29 10.09
N THR A 52 -1.07 23.95 8.97
CA THR A 52 0.38 24.13 8.81
C THR A 52 0.77 25.61 8.90
N ASP A 53 -0.02 26.49 8.29
CA ASP A 53 0.19 27.93 8.34
C ASP A 53 0.00 28.47 9.76
N PHE A 54 -1.11 28.08 10.41
CA PHE A 54 -1.40 28.43 11.80
C PHE A 54 -0.30 27.97 12.77
N ALA A 55 0.14 26.72 12.65
CA ALA A 55 1.17 26.15 13.49
C ALA A 55 2.52 26.86 13.27
N HIS A 56 2.86 27.18 12.02
CA HIS A 56 4.08 27.92 11.69
C HIS A 56 4.06 29.34 12.28
N GLU A 57 2.98 30.09 12.10
CA GLU A 57 2.83 31.46 12.62
C GLU A 57 2.97 31.51 14.15
N HIS A 58 2.40 30.53 14.85
CA HIS A 58 2.41 30.47 16.31
C HIS A 58 3.55 29.63 16.89
N LYS A 59 4.48 29.15 16.07
CA LYS A 59 5.64 28.33 16.48
C LYS A 59 5.22 27.07 17.25
N ILE A 60 4.11 26.47 16.84
CA ILE A 60 3.58 25.23 17.39
C ILE A 60 4.29 24.07 16.71
N GLN A 61 4.97 23.23 17.51
CA GLN A 61 5.60 22.01 17.01
C GLN A 61 4.57 20.87 16.96
N TYR A 62 4.54 20.16 15.83
CA TYR A 62 3.71 18.98 15.60
C TYR A 62 4.38 18.10 14.55
N TRP A 63 3.85 16.90 14.30
CA TRP A 63 4.20 16.09 13.13
C TRP A 63 3.04 15.18 12.73
N ILE A 64 2.99 14.75 11.47
CA ILE A 64 1.97 13.80 11.00
C ILE A 64 2.12 12.43 11.66
N ALA A 65 1.00 11.76 11.94
CA ALA A 65 0.96 10.49 12.68
C ALA A 65 -0.13 9.54 12.14
N TYR A 66 -0.22 8.34 12.72
CA TYR A 66 -1.29 7.36 12.46
C TYR A 66 -1.62 7.16 10.97
N GLY A 67 -2.90 7.24 10.58
CA GLY A 67 -3.34 7.03 9.19
C GLY A 67 -2.68 8.00 8.21
N THR A 68 -2.47 9.24 8.63
CA THR A 68 -1.77 10.26 7.84
C THR A 68 -0.30 9.91 7.60
N LEU A 69 0.42 9.41 8.61
CA LEU A 69 1.81 8.96 8.47
C LEU A 69 1.91 7.70 7.60
N ILE A 70 0.96 6.77 7.70
CA ILE A 70 0.88 5.59 6.83
C ILE A 70 0.69 6.03 5.37
N GLY A 71 -0.21 6.99 5.11
CA GLY A 71 -0.39 7.57 3.80
C GLY A 71 0.89 8.19 3.24
N TYR A 72 1.61 8.94 4.07
CA TYR A 72 2.92 9.48 3.69
C TYR A 72 3.90 8.37 3.29
N VAL A 73 4.13 7.37 4.15
CA VAL A 73 5.13 6.32 3.88
C VAL A 73 4.77 5.47 2.65
N GLN A 74 3.48 5.21 2.42
CA GLN A 74 3.06 4.35 1.32
C GLN A 74 2.98 5.06 -0.02
N ARG A 75 2.68 6.37 -0.05
CA ARG A 75 2.32 7.07 -1.28
C ARG A 75 2.55 8.57 -1.28
N ASP A 76 3.40 9.09 -0.40
CA ASP A 76 3.73 10.51 -0.27
C ASP A 76 2.50 11.43 -0.06
N GLY A 77 1.40 10.90 0.51
CA GLY A 77 0.16 11.65 0.56
C GLY A 77 -1.03 10.96 1.23
N LEU A 78 -2.22 11.53 1.03
CA LEU A 78 -3.44 11.14 1.70
C LEU A 78 -3.85 9.71 1.31
N LEU A 79 -4.24 8.90 2.30
CA LEU A 79 -4.92 7.65 2.01
C LEU A 79 -6.29 7.96 1.37
N PRO A 80 -6.64 7.35 0.22
CA PRO A 80 -7.83 7.79 -0.54
C PRO A 80 -9.14 7.77 0.25
N HIS A 81 -9.25 6.85 1.21
CA HIS A 81 -10.42 6.59 2.05
C HIS A 81 -10.29 7.16 3.45
N ASP A 82 -9.24 7.92 3.75
CA ASP A 82 -9.10 8.56 5.05
C ASP A 82 -10.21 9.60 5.25
N TYR A 83 -10.66 9.74 6.49
CA TYR A 83 -11.74 10.67 6.85
C TYR A 83 -11.25 11.85 7.69
N ASP A 84 -10.03 11.77 8.18
CA ASP A 84 -9.39 12.75 9.03
C ASP A 84 -7.89 12.86 8.72
N ILE A 85 -7.27 13.86 9.34
CA ILE A 85 -5.83 14.07 9.33
C ILE A 85 -5.35 13.97 10.76
N ASP A 86 -4.41 13.08 11.01
CA ASP A 86 -3.83 12.83 12.32
C ASP A 86 -2.47 13.51 12.44
N ILE A 87 -2.31 14.29 13.50
CA ILE A 87 -1.02 14.80 13.93
C ILE A 87 -0.78 14.49 15.40
N LEU A 88 0.48 14.43 15.78
CA LEU A 88 0.91 14.37 17.18
C LEU A 88 1.51 15.70 17.62
N MET A 89 1.31 16.00 18.90
CA MET A 89 1.91 17.11 19.63
C MET A 89 2.31 16.62 21.03
N LEU A 90 3.37 17.19 21.61
CA LEU A 90 3.71 16.90 23.00
C LEU A 90 2.55 17.32 23.92
N ALA A 91 2.16 16.45 24.84
CA ALA A 91 1.01 16.65 25.72
C ALA A 91 1.17 17.93 26.57
N GLN A 92 2.39 18.23 27.02
CA GLN A 92 2.71 19.46 27.74
C GLN A 92 2.51 20.73 26.91
N ASP A 93 2.56 20.63 25.59
CA ASP A 93 2.40 21.76 24.66
C ASP A 93 0.93 21.99 24.29
N THR A 94 0.02 21.06 24.62
CA THR A 94 -1.43 21.22 24.42
C THR A 94 -1.96 22.49 25.11
N GLN A 95 -1.36 22.91 26.23
CA GLN A 95 -1.75 24.14 26.94
C GLN A 95 -1.63 25.40 26.09
N TYR A 96 -0.72 25.42 25.11
CA TYR A 96 -0.55 26.58 24.21
C TYR A 96 -1.73 26.74 23.24
N LEU A 97 -2.55 25.71 23.05
CA LEU A 97 -3.74 25.75 22.22
C LEU A 97 -4.94 26.38 22.94
N VAL A 98 -4.98 26.33 24.28
CA VAL A 98 -6.14 26.78 25.08
C VAL A 98 -6.53 28.24 24.81
N PRO A 99 -5.59 29.22 24.83
CA PRO A 99 -5.95 30.61 24.56
C PRO A 99 -6.59 30.82 23.18
N PHE A 100 -6.20 30.02 22.18
CA PHE A 100 -6.76 30.08 20.83
C PHE A 100 -8.16 29.45 20.74
N ALA A 101 -8.48 28.48 21.59
CA ALA A 101 -9.82 27.92 21.67
C ALA A 101 -10.83 28.90 22.31
N ASP A 102 -10.36 29.77 23.21
CA ASP A 102 -11.19 30.75 23.91
C ASP A 102 -11.42 32.07 23.13
N ILE A 103 -10.76 32.22 21.98
CA ILE A 103 -10.86 33.41 21.13
C ILE A 103 -11.29 33.04 19.71
N ASN A 104 -11.96 33.98 19.03
CA ASN A 104 -12.30 33.81 17.62
C ASN A 104 -11.15 34.29 16.74
N PHE A 105 -10.09 33.48 16.61
CA PHE A 105 -8.88 33.83 15.82
C PHE A 105 -9.10 33.76 14.30
N SER A 106 -10.20 33.13 13.85
CA SER A 106 -10.52 33.00 12.44
C SER A 106 -12.03 32.93 12.19
N SER A 107 -12.47 33.53 11.09
CA SER A 107 -13.84 33.39 10.58
C SER A 107 -14.08 32.06 9.85
N ALA A 108 -13.02 31.38 9.40
CA ALA A 108 -13.09 30.15 8.62
C ALA A 108 -12.82 28.90 9.47
N TYR A 109 -11.96 29.02 10.47
CA TYR A 109 -11.54 27.89 11.31
C TYR A 109 -11.88 28.11 12.77
N GLU A 110 -12.05 27.01 13.50
CA GLU A 110 -12.13 26.99 14.95
C GLU A 110 -11.17 25.96 15.53
N LEU A 111 -10.60 26.27 16.69
CA LEU A 111 -9.82 25.32 17.46
C LEU A 111 -10.66 24.90 18.66
N LYS A 112 -10.90 23.60 18.79
CA LYS A 112 -11.57 23.03 19.95
C LYS A 112 -10.58 22.22 20.75
N VAL A 113 -10.32 22.65 21.98
CA VAL A 113 -9.48 21.90 22.92
C VAL A 113 -10.38 21.15 23.90
N HIS A 114 -10.11 19.88 24.07
CA HIS A 114 -10.97 18.96 24.79
C HIS A 114 -10.90 19.21 26.31
N PRO A 115 -11.97 19.63 27.02
CA PRO A 115 -11.90 20.16 28.39
C PRO A 115 -11.23 19.25 29.44
N GLN A 116 -11.29 17.93 29.24
CA GLN A 116 -10.69 16.95 30.14
C GLN A 116 -9.18 16.71 29.92
N TRP A 117 -8.56 17.38 28.92
CA TRP A 117 -7.16 17.14 28.55
C TRP A 117 -6.19 17.31 29.72
N SER A 118 -6.44 18.30 30.61
CA SER A 118 -5.60 18.62 31.77
C SER A 118 -6.19 18.21 33.13
N THR A 119 -7.45 17.77 33.17
CA THR A 119 -8.19 17.58 34.43
C THR A 119 -8.44 16.12 34.77
N VAL A 120 -8.45 15.24 33.76
CA VAL A 120 -8.79 13.82 33.95
C VAL A 120 -7.80 12.96 33.17
N GLY A 121 -7.14 12.04 33.89
CA GLY A 121 -6.35 10.99 33.27
C GLY A 121 -7.19 10.17 32.30
N TYR A 122 -6.60 9.71 31.20
CA TYR A 122 -7.33 9.13 30.06
C TYR A 122 -8.37 8.06 30.44
N ALA A 123 -8.03 7.13 31.34
CA ALA A 123 -8.93 6.06 31.78
C ALA A 123 -10.26 6.54 32.38
N ASN A 124 -10.33 7.81 32.80
CA ASN A 124 -11.51 8.41 33.42
C ASN A 124 -12.22 9.43 32.51
N ARG A 125 -11.76 9.58 31.26
CA ARG A 125 -12.39 10.48 30.28
C ARG A 125 -13.72 9.87 29.79
N SER A 126 -14.82 10.64 29.72
CA SER A 126 -16.21 10.14 29.52
C SER A 126 -16.84 10.58 28.19
N TYR A 127 -17.69 9.77 27.54
CA TYR A 127 -18.25 10.06 26.20
C TYR A 127 -19.38 11.11 26.18
N PHE A 128 -19.26 12.15 25.33
CA PHE A 128 -20.29 13.20 25.13
C PHE A 128 -20.71 13.38 23.65
N PRO A 129 -21.52 12.45 23.10
CA PRO A 129 -21.90 12.41 21.68
C PRO A 129 -22.66 13.65 21.20
N LEU A 130 -23.46 14.27 22.06
CA LEU A 130 -24.33 15.39 21.72
C LEU A 130 -23.58 16.72 21.54
N GLU A 131 -22.31 16.77 21.95
CA GLU A 131 -21.47 17.98 21.91
C GLU A 131 -20.36 17.89 20.84
N GLY A 132 -20.31 16.78 20.10
CA GLY A 132 -19.38 16.57 18.98
C GLY A 132 -17.97 16.10 19.39
N PHE A 133 -17.81 15.59 20.61
CA PHE A 133 -16.54 15.10 21.14
C PHE A 133 -16.62 13.61 21.50
N THR A 134 -15.65 12.82 21.02
CA THR A 134 -15.32 11.50 21.58
C THR A 134 -14.28 11.71 22.70
N PHE A 135 -14.12 10.80 23.65
CA PHE A 135 -13.19 10.99 24.79
C PHE A 135 -12.06 9.94 24.85
N VAL A 136 -12.05 9.12 23.81
CA VAL A 136 -10.89 8.43 23.25
C VAL A 136 -10.44 9.25 22.02
N ALA A 137 -10.32 10.56 22.21
CA ALA A 137 -10.15 11.54 21.15
C ALA A 137 -8.78 12.20 21.20
N PRO A 138 -8.39 12.85 20.09
CA PRO A 138 -7.34 13.86 20.15
C PRO A 138 -7.61 14.90 21.26
N ASN A 139 -6.54 15.46 21.81
CA ASN A 139 -6.61 16.54 22.80
C ASN A 139 -7.23 17.81 22.23
N ALA A 140 -7.13 18.02 20.92
CA ALA A 140 -7.74 19.14 20.24
C ALA A 140 -8.09 18.80 18.79
N ARG A 141 -8.99 19.59 18.18
CA ARG A 141 -9.28 19.55 16.75
C ARG A 141 -9.20 20.95 16.17
N PHE A 142 -8.54 21.08 15.03
CA PHE A 142 -8.59 22.26 14.18
C PHE A 142 -9.61 22.03 13.08
N ILE A 143 -10.70 22.80 13.07
CA ILE A 143 -11.94 22.45 12.35
C ILE A 143 -12.28 23.56 11.37
N ASP A 144 -12.57 23.17 10.12
CA ASP A 144 -13.20 24.05 9.13
C ASP A 144 -14.67 24.31 9.55
N ARG A 145 -15.04 25.57 9.75
CA ARG A 145 -16.38 25.93 10.23
C ARG A 145 -17.49 25.58 9.24
N LYS A 146 -17.21 25.60 7.93
CA LYS A 146 -18.19 25.46 6.84
C LYS A 146 -18.44 24.01 6.47
N PHE A 147 -17.36 23.27 6.25
CA PHE A 147 -17.38 21.91 5.72
C PHE A 147 -17.11 20.86 6.80
N ARG A 148 -16.72 21.28 8.00
CA ARG A 148 -16.58 20.43 9.20
C ARG A 148 -15.51 19.34 9.08
N CYS A 149 -14.64 19.37 8.08
CA CYS A 149 -13.40 18.59 8.10
C CYS A 149 -12.44 19.14 9.15
N TYR A 150 -11.53 18.30 9.62
CA TYR A 150 -10.68 18.65 10.75
C TYR A 150 -9.33 17.94 10.72
N VAL A 151 -8.37 18.53 11.45
CA VAL A 151 -7.12 17.91 11.85
C VAL A 151 -7.24 17.49 13.31
N GLU A 152 -7.01 16.21 13.59
CA GLU A 152 -6.97 15.61 14.92
C GLU A 152 -5.59 15.79 15.54
N ILE A 153 -5.54 16.43 16.71
CA ILE A 153 -4.31 16.77 17.43
C ILE A 153 -4.17 15.83 18.62
N TRP A 154 -3.46 14.74 18.41
CA TRP A 154 -3.24 13.71 19.42
C TRP A 154 -2.07 14.07 20.35
N PRO A 155 -2.17 13.77 21.65
CA PRO A 155 -1.04 13.92 22.56
C PRO A 155 -0.05 12.76 22.43
N THR A 156 1.23 13.09 22.51
CA THR A 156 2.29 12.17 22.90
C THR A 156 2.99 12.67 24.16
N TYR A 157 3.50 11.76 24.97
CA TYR A 157 4.08 12.04 26.27
C TYR A 157 5.57 11.68 26.23
N ASP A 158 6.42 12.50 26.83
CA ASP A 158 7.85 12.19 27.01
C ASP A 158 8.11 11.34 28.28
N PHE A 159 7.04 10.77 28.83
CA PHE A 159 7.00 9.83 29.95
C PHE A 159 5.86 8.82 29.75
N HIS A 160 5.95 7.65 30.39
CA HIS A 160 4.87 6.65 30.38
C HIS A 160 3.84 6.95 31.49
N PRO A 161 2.57 7.26 31.18
CA PRO A 161 1.66 7.78 32.21
C PRO A 161 1.21 6.75 33.26
N ASP A 162 1.27 5.45 32.97
CA ASP A 162 1.00 4.40 33.96
C ASP A 162 2.21 4.05 34.86
N ASP A 163 3.41 4.62 34.58
CA ASP A 163 4.61 4.48 35.41
C ASP A 163 5.29 5.84 35.68
N PRO A 164 4.61 6.76 36.40
CA PRO A 164 5.08 8.13 36.56
C PRO A 164 6.25 8.28 37.55
N THR A 165 6.53 7.27 38.39
CA THR A 165 7.60 7.32 39.40
C THR A 165 8.97 6.92 38.85
N ASN A 166 9.00 6.31 37.66
CA ASN A 166 10.21 5.91 36.98
C ASN A 166 10.68 7.03 36.04
N ILE A 167 11.08 8.15 36.64
CA ILE A 167 11.50 9.43 36.03
C ILE A 167 12.70 9.25 35.04
N THR A 168 13.21 8.04 34.86
CA THR A 168 14.30 7.67 33.97
C THR A 168 13.98 7.72 32.46
N TYR A 169 12.70 7.85 32.07
CA TYR A 169 12.27 7.98 30.66
C TYR A 169 12.58 9.35 30.02
N LEU A 170 12.96 10.35 30.84
CA LEU A 170 13.37 11.72 30.46
C LEU A 170 14.08 11.79 29.10
N LYS A 171 13.32 12.01 28.03
CA LYS A 171 13.80 12.24 26.66
C LYS A 171 14.45 11.03 25.96
N LYS A 172 14.11 9.80 26.31
CA LYS A 172 14.56 8.61 25.55
C LYS A 172 13.46 8.00 24.71
N THR A 173 12.22 8.12 25.14
CA THR A 173 11.05 7.56 24.47
C THR A 173 9.95 8.60 24.36
N LEU A 174 9.10 8.43 23.35
CA LEU A 174 7.80 9.07 23.25
C LEU A 174 6.75 7.99 23.42
N THR A 175 5.73 8.30 24.21
CA THR A 175 4.66 7.38 24.57
C THR A 175 3.35 7.95 24.06
N ASP A 176 2.58 7.15 23.34
CA ASP A 176 1.25 7.50 22.85
C ASP A 176 0.33 6.27 22.93
N TYR A 177 -0.90 6.43 22.44
CA TYR A 177 -1.87 5.34 22.38
C TYR A 177 -1.79 4.62 21.06
N ASP A 178 -1.88 3.29 21.10
CA ASP A 178 -2.16 2.47 19.93
C ASP A 178 -3.66 2.48 19.56
N ARG A 179 -4.02 1.82 18.45
CA ARG A 179 -5.40 1.69 17.97
C ARG A 179 -6.37 0.98 18.94
N THR A 180 -5.84 0.28 19.94
CA THR A 180 -6.59 -0.43 20.98
C THR A 180 -6.58 0.34 22.30
N PHE A 181 -6.03 1.55 22.30
CA PHE A 181 -5.91 2.45 23.45
C PHE A 181 -4.99 1.96 24.54
N ASN A 182 -4.06 1.06 24.19
CA ASN A 182 -2.95 0.70 25.07
C ASN A 182 -1.81 1.69 24.88
N TRP A 183 -1.07 1.94 25.95
CA TRP A 183 0.15 2.72 25.86
C TRP A 183 1.21 1.97 25.06
N THR A 184 1.77 2.64 24.07
CA THR A 184 2.93 2.19 23.32
C THR A 184 4.03 3.22 23.43
N SER A 185 5.28 2.76 23.49
CA SER A 185 6.45 3.64 23.64
C SER A 185 7.46 3.39 22.53
N SER A 186 7.90 4.46 21.90
CA SER A 186 8.84 4.46 20.78
C SER A 186 10.10 5.23 21.15
N PRO A 187 11.31 4.83 20.70
CA PRO A 187 12.51 5.62 20.90
C PRO A 187 12.35 7.04 20.33
N ILE A 188 12.72 8.06 21.10
CA ILE A 188 12.55 9.48 20.71
C ILE A 188 13.25 9.81 19.39
N GLN A 189 14.36 9.12 19.09
CA GLN A 189 15.18 9.30 17.89
C GLN A 189 14.49 8.83 16.61
N TRP A 190 13.38 8.08 16.72
CA TRP A 190 12.56 7.73 15.55
C TRP A 190 11.68 8.91 15.13
N THR A 191 11.37 9.80 16.08
CA THR A 191 10.60 11.02 15.82
C THR A 191 11.51 12.22 15.60
N PHE A 192 12.50 12.43 16.45
CA PHE A 192 13.37 13.61 16.40
C PHE A 192 14.78 13.30 15.85
N PRO A 193 15.41 14.23 15.11
CA PRO A 193 14.89 15.55 14.73
C PRO A 193 13.79 15.44 13.66
N LEU A 194 12.74 16.25 13.80
CA LEU A 194 11.70 16.34 12.79
C LEU A 194 12.28 16.78 11.45
N GLN A 195 11.72 16.24 10.39
CA GLN A 195 12.11 16.57 9.02
C GLN A 195 10.95 17.25 8.31
N SER A 196 11.26 18.16 7.40
CA SER A 196 10.23 18.70 6.53
C SER A 196 9.98 17.73 5.37
N CYS A 197 8.72 17.43 5.12
CA CYS A 197 8.28 16.51 4.07
C CYS A 197 7.10 17.13 3.29
N ILE A 198 6.85 16.61 2.09
CA ILE A 198 5.72 17.02 1.26
C ILE A 198 4.66 15.92 1.32
N PHE A 199 3.49 16.23 1.89
CA PHE A 199 2.35 15.34 1.98
C PHE A 199 1.25 15.85 1.05
N SER A 200 0.98 15.17 -0.07
CA SER A 200 -0.02 15.62 -1.07
C SER A 200 0.15 17.10 -1.46
N GLY A 201 1.39 17.55 -1.69
CA GLY A 201 1.68 18.94 -2.04
C GLY A 201 1.63 19.95 -0.87
N VAL A 202 1.35 19.51 0.36
CA VAL A 202 1.41 20.33 1.58
C VAL A 202 2.71 20.08 2.31
N LYS A 203 3.46 21.13 2.65
CA LYS A 203 4.70 21.01 3.42
C LYS A 203 4.37 20.83 4.89
N VAL A 204 4.71 19.68 5.45
CA VAL A 204 4.41 19.31 6.84
C VAL A 204 5.70 18.89 7.58
N TRP A 205 5.57 18.66 8.88
CA TRP A 205 6.61 18.03 9.69
C TRP A 205 6.37 16.52 9.76
N CYS A 206 7.41 15.75 9.45
CA CYS A 206 7.44 14.30 9.57
C CYS A 206 8.45 13.86 10.65
N PRO A 207 8.23 12.68 11.26
CA PRO A 207 9.24 11.99 12.05
C PRO A 207 10.58 11.78 11.33
N ALA A 208 11.66 11.61 12.08
CA ALA A 208 13.00 11.31 11.56
C ALA A 208 13.10 9.96 10.85
N MET A 209 12.30 8.97 11.27
CA MET A 209 12.27 7.59 10.75
C MET A 209 10.82 7.12 10.58
N PRO A 210 10.09 7.67 9.60
CA PRO A 210 8.66 7.43 9.44
C PRO A 210 8.33 5.96 9.14
N GLU A 211 9.18 5.23 8.40
CA GLU A 211 9.01 3.81 8.09
C GLU A 211 9.08 2.93 9.34
N ARG A 212 9.92 3.31 10.32
CA ARG A 212 9.99 2.57 11.58
C ARG A 212 8.69 2.71 12.35
N LEU A 213 8.13 3.92 12.45
CA LEU A 213 6.91 4.18 13.20
C LEU A 213 5.68 3.48 12.58
N VAL A 214 5.59 3.37 11.25
CA VAL A 214 4.44 2.67 10.62
C VAL A 214 4.59 1.14 10.63
N THR A 215 5.82 0.63 10.77
CA THR A 215 6.08 -0.81 10.92
C THR A 215 6.03 -1.26 12.39
N MET A 216 5.78 -0.33 13.32
CA MET A 216 5.51 -0.64 14.73
C MET A 216 4.11 -1.21 14.90
N GLY A 217 4.05 -2.53 14.93
CA GLY A 217 3.08 -3.26 15.73
C GLY A 217 3.85 -4.30 16.53
N ASP A 218 3.67 -4.32 17.85
CA ASP A 218 4.04 -5.51 18.60
C ASP A 218 3.06 -6.61 18.19
N TYR A 219 3.54 -7.57 17.39
CA TYR A 219 2.81 -8.80 17.13
C TYR A 219 2.86 -9.75 18.35
N GLY A 220 3.43 -9.29 19.48
CA GLY A 220 3.68 -9.99 20.72
C GLY A 220 5.07 -10.63 20.75
N ASP A 221 5.50 -11.07 21.94
CA ASP A 221 6.72 -11.87 22.05
C ASP A 221 6.53 -13.22 21.33
N VAL A 222 7.30 -13.40 20.26
CA VAL A 222 7.38 -14.68 19.53
C VAL A 222 8.64 -15.47 19.90
N SER A 223 9.39 -15.07 20.93
CA SER A 223 10.62 -15.74 21.37
C SER A 223 10.41 -17.22 21.64
N ASP A 224 9.28 -17.61 22.25
CA ASP A 224 8.99 -19.02 22.47
C ASP A 224 8.75 -19.77 21.14
N ARG A 225 8.11 -19.13 20.16
CA ARG A 225 7.95 -19.70 18.80
C ARG A 225 9.30 -19.80 18.07
N ILE A 226 10.17 -18.81 18.23
CA ILE A 226 11.54 -18.80 17.68
C ILE A 226 12.39 -19.89 18.36
N LYS A 227 12.40 -19.99 19.70
CA LYS A 227 13.13 -21.04 20.44
C LYS A 227 12.64 -22.43 20.10
N ILE A 228 11.33 -22.61 19.88
CA ILE A 228 10.78 -23.88 19.37
C ILE A 228 11.39 -24.17 17.99
N ARG A 229 11.40 -23.19 17.08
CA ARG A 229 12.01 -23.33 15.74
C ARG A 229 13.50 -23.70 15.82
N GLU A 230 14.26 -23.07 16.72
CA GLU A 230 15.70 -23.32 16.94
C GLU A 230 15.97 -24.68 17.58
N ARG A 231 15.30 -25.00 18.70
CA ARG A 231 15.46 -26.26 19.43
C ARG A 231 15.12 -27.47 18.57
N LEU A 232 14.05 -27.35 17.76
CA LEU A 232 13.66 -28.39 16.82
C LEU A 232 14.50 -28.38 15.53
N GLN A 233 15.44 -27.44 15.40
CA GLN A 233 16.30 -27.26 14.23
C GLN A 233 15.50 -27.20 12.91
N CYS A 234 14.38 -26.46 12.94
CA CYS A 234 13.52 -26.26 11.78
C CYS A 234 14.29 -25.63 10.63
N LYS A 235 13.97 -26.06 9.41
CA LYS A 235 14.56 -25.54 8.18
C LYS A 235 14.05 -24.12 7.86
N SER A 236 14.70 -23.43 6.92
CA SER A 236 14.29 -22.07 6.51
C SER A 236 12.98 -22.09 5.70
N PHE A 237 12.30 -20.94 5.61
CA PHE A 237 11.12 -20.83 4.74
C PHE A 237 11.48 -21.02 3.26
N LYS A 238 12.66 -20.55 2.85
CA LYS A 238 13.24 -20.88 1.55
C LYS A 238 13.42 -22.39 1.37
N TRP A 239 13.99 -23.10 2.35
CA TRP A 239 14.09 -24.57 2.30
C TRP A 239 12.71 -25.22 2.22
N PHE A 240 11.70 -24.72 2.94
CA PHE A 240 10.33 -25.20 2.83
C PHE A 240 9.79 -25.05 1.40
N LEU A 241 9.94 -23.86 0.79
CA LEU A 241 9.58 -23.61 -0.60
C LEU A 241 10.43 -24.41 -1.60
N GLU A 242 11.62 -24.89 -1.23
CA GLU A 242 12.47 -25.69 -2.14
C GLU A 242 12.32 -27.20 -1.95
N ASN A 243 11.82 -27.67 -0.79
CA ASN A 243 11.86 -29.10 -0.41
C ASN A 243 10.50 -29.67 0.05
N VAL A 244 9.57 -28.83 0.50
CA VAL A 244 8.25 -29.26 1.01
C VAL A 244 7.12 -28.78 0.11
N TYR A 245 7.17 -27.54 -0.35
CA TYR A 245 6.22 -26.98 -1.31
C TYR A 245 6.93 -26.41 -2.57
N PRO A 246 7.80 -27.21 -3.24
CA PRO A 246 8.56 -26.79 -4.42
C PRO A 246 7.71 -26.42 -5.64
N GLU A 247 6.46 -26.86 -5.68
CA GLU A 247 5.51 -26.54 -6.72
C GLU A 247 4.89 -25.15 -6.57
N GLN A 248 5.04 -24.51 -5.39
CA GLN A 248 4.56 -23.15 -5.20
C GLN A 248 5.25 -22.22 -6.18
N PHE A 249 4.45 -21.61 -7.04
CA PHE A 249 4.96 -20.69 -8.03
C PHE A 249 5.44 -19.40 -7.36
N LEU A 250 6.73 -19.09 -7.52
CA LEU A 250 7.33 -17.81 -7.16
C LEU A 250 7.54 -16.99 -8.44
N PRO A 251 6.80 -15.87 -8.63
CA PRO A 251 6.91 -15.05 -9.83
C PRO A 251 8.34 -14.59 -10.13
N ASP A 252 9.17 -14.42 -9.09
CA ASP A 252 10.52 -13.89 -9.23
C ASP A 252 11.55 -14.86 -9.81
N GLU A 253 11.25 -16.15 -9.81
CA GLU A 253 12.13 -17.19 -10.33
C GLU A 253 11.80 -17.58 -11.78
N SER A 254 10.77 -16.96 -12.36
CA SER A 254 10.34 -17.27 -13.72
C SER A 254 11.39 -16.82 -14.74
N LEU A 255 11.96 -17.80 -15.46
CA LEU A 255 12.98 -17.59 -16.49
C LEU A 255 12.46 -16.78 -17.69
N TYR A 256 11.18 -16.91 -18.00
CA TYR A 256 10.51 -16.20 -19.09
C TYR A 256 9.19 -15.61 -18.62
N PHE A 257 8.93 -14.36 -18.99
CA PHE A 257 7.75 -13.64 -18.51
C PHE A 257 7.20 -12.66 -19.54
N GLY A 258 5.93 -12.27 -19.35
CA GLY A 258 5.26 -11.28 -20.18
C GLY A 258 4.55 -11.91 -21.38
N GLU A 259 4.35 -11.11 -22.42
CA GLU A 259 3.68 -11.54 -23.65
C GLU A 259 4.50 -12.58 -24.41
N ILE A 260 3.80 -13.58 -24.97
CA ILE A 260 4.38 -14.52 -25.92
C ILE A 260 3.96 -14.12 -27.33
N ARG A 261 4.89 -13.49 -28.06
CA ARG A 261 4.62 -12.81 -29.33
C ARG A 261 5.06 -13.65 -30.52
N SER A 262 4.24 -13.75 -31.57
CA SER A 262 4.64 -14.46 -32.80
C SER A 262 5.80 -13.74 -33.49
N ARG A 263 6.79 -14.50 -33.98
CA ARG A 263 7.86 -13.95 -34.82
C ARG A 263 7.46 -13.80 -36.29
N ALA A 264 6.53 -14.62 -36.79
CA ALA A 264 5.99 -14.48 -38.14
C ALA A 264 5.05 -13.26 -38.25
N LYS A 265 4.26 -12.98 -37.21
CA LYS A 265 3.34 -11.84 -37.14
C LYS A 265 3.53 -11.10 -35.81
N THR A 266 4.46 -10.15 -35.77
CA THR A 266 4.88 -9.46 -34.53
C THR A 266 3.80 -8.65 -33.83
N SER A 267 2.66 -8.42 -34.47
CA SER A 267 1.48 -7.79 -33.86
C SER A 267 0.58 -8.79 -33.14
N VAL A 268 0.83 -10.10 -33.20
CA VAL A 268 -0.02 -11.15 -32.64
C VAL A 268 0.68 -11.81 -31.44
N CYS A 269 -0.05 -11.93 -30.34
CA CYS A 269 0.37 -12.55 -29.09
C CYS A 269 -0.55 -13.70 -28.71
N ILE A 270 -0.02 -14.67 -27.95
CA ILE A 270 -0.84 -15.68 -27.28
C ILE A 270 -1.73 -14.98 -26.24
N ASP A 271 -3.00 -15.34 -26.22
CA ASP A 271 -4.03 -14.75 -25.37
C ASP A 271 -4.92 -15.86 -24.80
N SER A 272 -5.14 -15.84 -23.48
CA SER A 272 -6.12 -16.70 -22.83
C SER A 272 -7.50 -16.06 -22.89
N GLN A 273 -8.27 -16.41 -23.91
CA GLN A 273 -9.61 -15.85 -24.09
C GLN A 273 -10.55 -16.40 -23.00
N GLU A 274 -10.99 -15.55 -22.09
CA GLU A 274 -12.01 -15.89 -21.08
C GLU A 274 -13.37 -15.40 -21.57
N LEU A 275 -14.20 -16.31 -22.10
CA LEU A 275 -15.59 -16.03 -22.46
C LEU A 275 -16.53 -16.43 -21.31
N GLU A 276 -17.68 -15.75 -21.20
CA GLU A 276 -18.68 -15.97 -20.15
C GLU A 276 -19.22 -17.43 -20.09
N ASP A 277 -19.16 -18.18 -21.20
CA ASP A 277 -19.58 -19.59 -21.29
C ASP A 277 -18.51 -20.60 -20.84
N GLY A 278 -17.38 -20.15 -20.28
CA GLY A 278 -16.32 -21.03 -19.80
C GLY A 278 -15.47 -21.66 -20.90
N ASP A 279 -15.46 -21.07 -22.11
CA ASP A 279 -14.48 -21.41 -23.14
C ASP A 279 -13.07 -21.09 -22.62
N LYS A 280 -12.22 -22.11 -22.66
CA LYS A 280 -10.85 -22.11 -22.12
C LYS A 280 -9.82 -21.95 -23.24
N SER A 281 -10.21 -21.39 -24.38
CA SER A 281 -9.38 -21.39 -25.58
C SER A 281 -8.14 -20.50 -25.44
N ILE A 282 -7.00 -21.02 -25.88
CA ILE A 282 -5.80 -20.23 -26.14
C ILE A 282 -5.82 -19.82 -27.61
N ILE A 283 -5.76 -18.52 -27.87
CA ILE A 283 -5.86 -17.95 -29.22
C ILE A 283 -4.68 -17.03 -29.53
N GLY A 284 -4.57 -16.65 -30.80
CA GLY A 284 -3.79 -15.48 -31.17
C GLY A 284 -4.66 -14.23 -31.14
N TYR A 285 -4.14 -13.13 -30.58
CA TYR A 285 -4.83 -11.86 -30.52
C TYR A 285 -3.83 -10.70 -30.69
N PRO A 286 -4.26 -9.51 -31.16
CA PRO A 286 -3.39 -8.35 -31.19
C PRO A 286 -2.69 -8.10 -29.83
N CYS A 287 -1.37 -7.99 -29.85
CA CYS A 287 -0.58 -7.67 -28.66
C CYS A 287 -0.98 -6.28 -28.15
N HIS A 288 -1.34 -6.15 -26.87
CA HIS A 288 -1.82 -4.88 -26.31
C HIS A 288 -0.95 -4.29 -25.19
N GLY A 289 0.02 -5.02 -24.64
CA GLY A 289 0.97 -4.51 -23.64
C GLY A 289 0.39 -4.23 -22.26
N GLN A 290 -0.85 -4.67 -22.00
CA GLN A 290 -1.58 -4.37 -20.74
C GLN A 290 -1.43 -5.45 -19.68
N GLY A 291 -0.69 -6.52 -19.98
CA GLY A 291 -0.62 -7.70 -19.12
C GLY A 291 -1.90 -8.53 -19.18
N GLY A 292 -2.48 -8.89 -18.03
CA GLY A 292 -3.76 -9.60 -17.96
C GLY A 292 -3.74 -10.97 -18.65
N ASN A 293 -4.69 -11.20 -19.55
CA ASN A 293 -4.86 -12.43 -20.36
C ASN A 293 -3.73 -12.68 -21.38
N GLN A 294 -2.83 -11.71 -21.60
CA GLN A 294 -1.63 -11.87 -22.43
C GLN A 294 -0.33 -11.97 -21.62
N TYR A 295 -0.39 -12.03 -20.29
CA TYR A 295 0.79 -12.11 -19.45
C TYR A 295 1.02 -13.53 -18.93
N PHE A 296 2.10 -14.16 -19.38
CA PHE A 296 2.45 -15.52 -18.99
C PHE A 296 3.80 -15.58 -18.28
N LEU A 297 3.96 -16.59 -17.44
CA LEU A 297 5.15 -16.87 -16.66
C LEU A 297 5.54 -18.34 -16.85
N MET A 298 6.82 -18.61 -17.12
CA MET A 298 7.34 -19.98 -17.09
C MET A 298 7.61 -20.41 -15.64
N SER A 299 7.04 -21.54 -15.22
CA SER A 299 7.31 -22.13 -13.90
C SER A 299 8.54 -23.05 -13.89
N LYS A 300 9.06 -23.37 -12.70
CA LYS A 300 10.12 -24.40 -12.54
C LYS A 300 9.64 -25.81 -12.92
N ALA A 301 8.32 -26.05 -12.86
CA ALA A 301 7.69 -27.29 -13.30
C ALA A 301 7.44 -27.34 -14.82
N PHE A 302 8.00 -26.38 -15.58
CA PHE A 302 7.85 -26.27 -17.03
C PHE A 302 6.41 -25.99 -17.48
N GLU A 303 5.63 -25.27 -16.68
CA GLU A 303 4.29 -24.83 -17.05
C GLU A 303 4.32 -23.38 -17.56
N ILE A 304 3.52 -23.07 -18.58
CA ILE A 304 3.27 -21.68 -19.02
C ILE A 304 2.02 -21.20 -18.27
N ARG A 305 2.22 -20.35 -17.26
CA ARG A 305 1.22 -19.98 -16.25
C ARG A 305 0.71 -18.55 -16.41
N ARG A 306 -0.55 -18.36 -16.07
CA ARG A 306 -1.20 -17.09 -15.72
C ARG A 306 -1.98 -17.33 -14.43
N GLU A 307 -1.45 -16.84 -13.31
CA GLU A 307 -2.00 -17.10 -11.97
C GLU A 307 -2.16 -18.63 -11.71
N GLU A 308 -3.40 -19.08 -11.46
CA GLU A 308 -3.77 -20.48 -11.23
C GLU A 308 -4.12 -21.24 -12.52
N LYS A 309 -3.97 -20.61 -13.69
CA LYS A 309 -4.26 -21.19 -15.01
C LYS A 309 -3.00 -21.44 -15.82
N CYS A 310 -2.96 -22.57 -16.51
CA CYS A 310 -1.83 -23.07 -17.27
C CYS A 310 -2.26 -23.40 -18.70
N LEU A 311 -1.35 -23.20 -19.66
CA LEU A 311 -1.52 -23.79 -20.99
C LEU A 311 -1.48 -25.31 -20.86
N ASP A 312 -2.46 -25.95 -21.47
CA ASP A 312 -2.73 -27.38 -21.37
C ASP A 312 -3.01 -27.95 -22.76
N TYR A 313 -2.37 -29.06 -23.07
CA TYR A 313 -2.59 -29.82 -24.29
C TYR A 313 -2.79 -31.30 -23.99
N ALA A 314 -4.05 -31.73 -24.00
CA ALA A 314 -4.47 -33.10 -23.73
C ALA A 314 -4.02 -34.16 -24.77
N GLY A 315 -3.24 -33.79 -25.80
CA GLY A 315 -2.64 -34.76 -26.71
C GLY A 315 -3.51 -35.21 -27.90
N GLY A 316 -4.68 -34.60 -28.10
CA GLY A 316 -5.67 -35.02 -29.11
C GLY A 316 -6.39 -36.32 -28.71
N GLN A 317 -7.66 -36.49 -29.13
CA GLN A 317 -8.44 -37.69 -28.79
C GLN A 317 -7.98 -38.92 -29.60
N GLY A 318 -7.70 -40.03 -28.90
CA GLY A 318 -7.46 -41.37 -29.46
C GLY A 318 -5.98 -41.79 -29.57
N GLU A 319 -5.75 -43.06 -29.91
CA GLU A 319 -4.42 -43.74 -29.94
C GLU A 319 -3.37 -43.07 -30.87
N LEU A 320 -3.79 -42.14 -31.73
CA LEU A 320 -2.97 -41.58 -32.80
C LEU A 320 -2.22 -40.29 -32.44
N LYS A 321 -2.38 -39.73 -31.22
CA LYS A 321 -1.74 -38.48 -30.76
C LYS A 321 -1.76 -37.38 -31.84
N LYS A 322 -2.93 -37.03 -32.36
CA LYS A 322 -3.04 -36.04 -33.45
C LYS A 322 -2.86 -34.62 -32.92
N PRO A 323 -2.28 -33.69 -33.72
CA PRO A 323 -2.18 -32.29 -33.35
C PRO A 323 -3.58 -31.65 -33.14
N GLY A 324 -3.72 -30.76 -32.16
CA GLY A 324 -5.00 -30.15 -31.75
C GLY A 324 -4.83 -28.77 -31.10
N LYS A 325 -5.86 -28.27 -30.41
CA LYS A 325 -5.82 -26.93 -29.77
C LYS A 325 -5.20 -26.95 -28.37
N VAL A 326 -4.56 -25.85 -27.99
CA VAL A 326 -4.11 -25.58 -26.62
C VAL A 326 -5.25 -24.90 -25.86
N VAL A 327 -5.43 -25.27 -24.59
CA VAL A 327 -6.46 -24.70 -23.73
C VAL A 327 -5.86 -24.18 -22.42
N SER A 328 -6.62 -23.37 -21.70
CA SER A 328 -6.32 -22.86 -20.36
C SER A 328 -6.96 -23.77 -19.33
N PHE A 329 -6.18 -24.41 -18.48
CA PHE A 329 -6.69 -25.29 -17.43
C PHE A 329 -6.08 -24.96 -16.08
N THR A 330 -6.65 -25.45 -14.98
CA THR A 330 -6.06 -25.23 -13.66
C THR A 330 -4.67 -25.87 -13.60
N CYS A 331 -3.67 -25.11 -13.16
CA CYS A 331 -2.31 -25.60 -12.98
C CYS A 331 -2.28 -26.73 -11.96
N HIS A 332 -1.58 -27.82 -12.25
CA HIS A 332 -1.52 -28.97 -11.35
C HIS A 332 -0.10 -29.50 -11.08
N SER A 333 0.93 -28.99 -11.76
CA SER A 333 2.33 -29.34 -11.53
C SER A 333 2.68 -30.82 -11.71
N GLU A 334 1.78 -31.60 -12.31
CA GLU A 334 1.96 -33.04 -12.61
C GLU A 334 2.62 -33.29 -13.98
N GLN A 335 3.12 -32.23 -14.63
CA GLN A 335 3.72 -32.28 -15.96
C GLN A 335 2.73 -32.81 -17.02
N GLY A 336 3.17 -33.73 -17.89
CA GLY A 336 2.32 -34.35 -18.90
C GLY A 336 1.75 -33.36 -19.91
N ASN A 337 0.43 -33.15 -19.85
CA ASN A 337 -0.33 -32.23 -20.71
C ASN A 337 -0.07 -30.74 -20.40
N GLN A 338 0.59 -30.40 -19.29
CA GLN A 338 0.97 -29.02 -18.96
C GLN A 338 2.49 -28.78 -19.01
N MET A 339 3.25 -29.70 -19.62
CA MET A 339 4.71 -29.61 -19.68
C MET A 339 5.20 -29.02 -21.01
N TRP A 340 5.92 -27.90 -20.90
CA TRP A 340 6.39 -27.07 -22.02
C TRP A 340 7.88 -26.74 -21.93
N LYS A 341 8.55 -26.73 -23.07
CA LYS A 341 9.93 -26.23 -23.21
C LYS A 341 9.93 -25.05 -24.17
N TYR A 342 10.63 -23.98 -23.79
CA TYR A 342 10.89 -22.87 -24.69
C TYR A 342 12.36 -22.90 -25.14
N GLU A 343 12.60 -23.46 -26.32
CA GLU A 343 13.92 -23.73 -26.90
C GLU A 343 13.90 -23.39 -28.39
N ASP A 344 14.98 -22.81 -28.90
CA ASP A 344 15.08 -22.34 -30.30
C ASP A 344 13.91 -21.43 -30.71
N ASP A 345 13.45 -20.60 -29.77
CA ASP A 345 12.28 -19.73 -29.91
C ASP A 345 10.97 -20.48 -30.19
N MET A 346 10.86 -21.77 -29.89
CA MET A 346 9.64 -22.57 -30.07
C MET A 346 9.08 -23.03 -28.73
N LEU A 347 7.76 -22.98 -28.58
CA LEU A 347 7.05 -23.58 -27.46
C LEU A 347 6.77 -25.06 -27.78
N ARG A 348 7.60 -25.94 -27.26
CA ARG A 348 7.56 -27.39 -27.47
C ARG A 348 6.81 -28.05 -26.32
N HIS A 349 5.77 -28.81 -26.63
CA HIS A 349 5.07 -29.62 -25.63
C HIS A 349 5.77 -30.97 -25.42
N ALA A 350 5.61 -31.59 -24.26
CA ALA A 350 6.18 -32.92 -23.95
C ALA A 350 5.75 -34.04 -24.93
N SER A 351 4.65 -33.85 -25.68
CA SER A 351 4.23 -34.76 -26.75
C SER A 351 5.14 -34.75 -27.99
N GLY A 352 6.02 -33.76 -28.13
CA GLY A 352 6.86 -33.55 -29.31
C GLY A 352 6.28 -32.60 -30.36
N PHE A 353 5.08 -32.06 -30.12
CA PHE A 353 4.48 -31.03 -30.97
C PHE A 353 4.87 -29.62 -30.52
N CYS A 354 4.83 -28.68 -31.46
CA CYS A 354 5.10 -27.26 -31.23
C CYS A 354 3.82 -26.45 -31.34
N VAL A 355 3.72 -25.35 -30.58
CA VAL A 355 2.66 -24.36 -30.75
C VAL A 355 2.90 -23.58 -32.04
N GLU A 356 1.90 -23.55 -32.92
CA GLU A 356 1.92 -22.87 -34.21
C GLU A 356 0.75 -21.89 -34.32
N LEU A 357 1.04 -20.71 -34.87
CA LEU A 357 0.02 -19.74 -35.31
C LEU A 357 -0.42 -20.06 -36.75
N SER A 358 -1.72 -20.12 -37.01
CA SER A 358 -2.22 -20.35 -38.36
C SER A 358 -1.84 -19.23 -39.33
N GLN A 359 -1.36 -19.61 -40.52
CA GLN A 359 -0.98 -18.64 -41.55
C GLN A 359 -2.19 -17.86 -42.08
N GLY A 360 -3.35 -18.52 -42.15
CA GLY A 360 -4.59 -17.99 -42.72
C GLY A 360 -5.55 -17.34 -41.71
N ASN A 361 -5.39 -17.57 -40.41
CA ASN A 361 -6.25 -16.99 -39.38
C ASN A 361 -5.47 -16.70 -38.09
N ASP A 362 -5.28 -15.42 -37.77
CA ASP A 362 -4.47 -14.99 -36.62
C ASP A 362 -5.06 -15.38 -35.26
N LYS A 363 -6.32 -15.82 -35.21
CA LYS A 363 -6.92 -16.33 -33.98
C LYS A 363 -6.58 -17.79 -33.71
N ASP A 364 -6.24 -18.56 -34.73
CA ASP A 364 -6.06 -20.00 -34.60
C ASP A 364 -4.62 -20.31 -34.14
N VAL A 365 -4.49 -20.70 -32.87
CA VAL A 365 -3.28 -21.28 -32.29
C VAL A 365 -3.53 -22.77 -32.03
N PHE A 366 -2.64 -23.60 -32.56
CA PHE A 366 -2.78 -25.05 -32.53
C PHE A 366 -1.42 -25.73 -32.40
N MET A 367 -1.43 -27.03 -32.12
CA MET A 367 -0.25 -27.86 -32.08
C MET A 367 0.03 -28.44 -33.46
N SER A 368 1.30 -28.59 -33.83
CA SER A 368 1.74 -29.21 -35.08
C SER A 368 3.12 -29.85 -34.94
N ASN A 369 3.59 -30.57 -35.97
CA ASN A 369 4.96 -31.11 -35.97
C ASN A 369 5.98 -29.98 -35.86
N CYS A 370 6.95 -30.13 -34.97
CA CYS A 370 7.99 -29.13 -34.81
C CYS A 370 8.90 -29.02 -36.05
N GLU A 371 8.93 -27.85 -36.66
CA GLU A 371 9.69 -27.54 -37.87
C GLU A 371 10.56 -26.31 -37.62
N ALA A 372 11.88 -26.51 -37.49
CA ALA A 372 12.81 -25.44 -37.11
C ALA A 372 12.81 -24.23 -38.07
N THR A 373 12.49 -24.46 -39.35
CA THR A 373 12.41 -23.43 -40.40
C THR A 373 11.07 -22.69 -40.43
N ASN A 374 10.03 -23.24 -39.80
CA ASN A 374 8.68 -22.65 -39.83
C ASN A 374 8.62 -21.44 -38.89
N GLN A 375 8.52 -20.23 -39.46
CA GLN A 375 8.46 -18.99 -38.68
C GLN A 375 7.18 -18.85 -37.85
N TYR A 376 6.11 -19.55 -38.22
CA TYR A 376 4.83 -19.50 -37.49
C TYR A 376 4.83 -20.32 -36.20
N GLN A 377 5.86 -21.15 -36.00
CA GLN A 377 6.14 -21.84 -34.73
C GLN A 377 7.13 -21.06 -33.85
N LYS A 378 7.64 -19.93 -34.32
CA LYS A 378 8.63 -19.12 -33.63
C LYS A 378 7.94 -18.03 -32.82
N TRP A 379 8.27 -17.95 -31.55
CA TRP A 379 7.73 -17.04 -30.56
C TRP A 379 8.85 -16.24 -29.92
N PHE A 380 8.60 -14.97 -29.63
CA PHE A 380 9.43 -14.14 -28.78
C PHE A 380 8.80 -14.09 -27.38
N TRP A 381 9.57 -14.48 -26.37
CA TRP A 381 9.17 -14.38 -24.98
C TRP A 381 10.33 -13.85 -24.15
N LYS A 382 10.07 -12.81 -23.33
CA LYS A 382 11.13 -12.07 -22.66
C LYS A 382 11.79 -12.95 -21.60
N LYS A 383 13.11 -13.14 -21.75
CA LYS A 383 13.94 -13.82 -20.75
C LYS A 383 14.28 -12.88 -19.59
N ARG A 384 14.15 -13.36 -18.35
CA ARG A 384 14.66 -12.66 -17.17
C ARG A 384 16.19 -12.77 -17.16
N LEU A 385 16.86 -11.63 -17.24
CA LEU A 385 18.30 -11.55 -17.02
C LEU A 385 18.54 -11.54 -15.51
N ASN A 386 19.21 -12.57 -15.00
CA ASN A 386 19.65 -12.56 -13.61
C ASN A 386 20.78 -11.53 -13.49
N ASN A 387 20.49 -10.36 -12.92
CA ASN A 387 21.54 -9.48 -12.41
C ASN A 387 22.06 -10.07 -11.09
N SER A 388 22.83 -11.15 -11.20
CA SER A 388 23.72 -11.60 -10.13
C SER A 388 24.98 -10.73 -10.15
N THR A 389 24.87 -9.50 -9.65
CA THR A 389 26.01 -8.74 -9.13
C THR A 389 25.56 -8.02 -7.86
N ASN A 390 25.74 -8.71 -6.74
CA ASN A 390 25.83 -8.10 -5.42
C ASN A 390 27.06 -7.17 -5.39
N THR A 391 26.85 -5.92 -5.04
CA THR A 391 27.74 -5.13 -4.16
C THR A 391 26.88 -4.24 -3.31
#